data_AF-A0A366K230-F1
#
_entry.id   AF-A0A366K230-F1
#
_cell.length_a   1.000
_cell.length_b   1.000
_cell.length_c   1.000
_cell.angle_alpha   90.00
_cell.angle_beta   90.00
_cell.angle_gamma   90.00
#
_symmetry.space_group_name_H-M   'P 1'
#
loop_
_entity.id
_entity.type
_entity.pdbx_description
1 polymer ?
#
loop_
_entity_poly.entity_id
_entity_poly.type
_entity_poly.pdbx_seq_one_letter_code
_entity_poly.pdbx_strand_id
1 'polypeptide(L)'
;MKKVILIGLLTVSMLLSGCSVLGEVNNSIDYVNEATEHINTLSDFAEEAPQMIQEAAADPALKQELEDRLTTLKQEVEEFIALQDIPKLAEDVHQELVTQNEALLAEINKVLESGSLALDQLEKSELFTTINEATSLLNRIEALGQ
;
A
#
# COMPACT_ATOMS: atom_id res chain seq x y z
N MET A 1 58.72 -14.48 23.08
CA MET A 1 58.09 -14.23 24.39
C MET A 1 58.40 -12.81 24.85
N LYS A 2 57.38 -11.95 24.93
CA LYS A 2 57.12 -10.98 26.01
C LYS A 2 55.92 -10.12 25.57
N LYS A 3 54.89 -10.20 26.39
CA LYS A 3 53.56 -9.60 26.23
C LYS A 3 53.66 -8.08 26.41
N VAL A 4 52.92 -7.31 25.62
CA VAL A 4 52.29 -6.08 26.14
C VAL A 4 50.97 -5.86 25.40
N ILE A 5 49.90 -6.07 26.14
CA ILE A 5 48.53 -5.66 25.83
C ILE A 5 48.46 -4.15 26.11
N LEU A 6 47.97 -3.36 25.16
CA LEU A 6 47.60 -1.96 25.40
C LEU A 6 46.16 -1.73 24.95
N ILE A 7 45.28 -1.91 25.93
CA ILE A 7 43.93 -1.38 25.99
C ILE A 7 44.05 0.10 26.39
N GLY A 8 43.43 1.00 25.63
CA GLY A 8 43.20 2.41 25.97
C GLY A 8 42.10 2.94 25.06
N LEU A 9 40.83 2.85 25.45
CA LEU A 9 40.06 3.77 26.30
C LEU A 9 39.64 5.06 25.56
N LEU A 10 38.33 5.11 25.27
CA LEU A 10 37.42 6.26 25.16
C LEU A 10 37.88 7.53 24.44
N THR A 11 37.15 7.84 23.36
CA THR A 11 36.52 9.17 23.20
C THR A 11 35.09 9.02 22.69
N VAL A 12 34.14 9.13 23.61
CA VAL A 12 32.76 9.55 23.36
C VAL A 12 32.82 11.02 22.92
N SER A 13 32.44 11.29 21.67
CA SER A 13 32.16 12.61 21.07
C SER A 13 31.66 12.28 19.65
N MET A 14 30.45 12.58 19.19
CA MET A 14 29.60 13.72 19.48
C MET A 14 28.13 13.29 19.31
N LEU A 15 27.39 13.24 20.42
CA LEU A 15 26.05 13.78 20.40
C LEU A 15 26.24 15.28 20.14
N LEU A 16 25.66 15.80 19.07
CA LEU A 16 25.03 17.13 18.98
C LEU A 16 24.87 17.56 17.51
N SER A 17 23.65 18.00 17.21
CA SER A 17 23.28 18.98 16.17
C SER A 17 22.79 18.41 14.84
N GLY A 18 21.52 18.04 14.83
CA GLY A 18 20.77 17.79 13.60
C GLY A 18 19.26 17.65 13.77
N CYS A 19 18.63 18.26 14.79
CA CYS A 19 17.19 18.49 14.76
C CYS A 19 16.89 19.55 13.71
N SER A 20 16.69 19.15 12.46
CA SER A 20 15.92 19.94 11.50
C SER A 20 14.50 19.39 11.44
N VAL A 21 13.73 19.64 12.51
CA VAL A 21 12.26 19.57 12.50
C VAL A 21 11.74 20.77 11.71
N LEU A 22 12.09 20.81 10.42
CA LEU A 22 11.70 21.85 9.47
C LEU A 22 11.39 21.28 8.07
N GLY A 23 11.48 19.95 7.87
CA GLY A 23 10.99 19.25 6.67
C GLY A 23 9.70 18.43 6.90
N GLU A 24 9.24 18.30 8.15
CA GLU A 24 8.18 17.37 8.56
C GLU A 24 6.76 17.80 8.11
N VAL A 25 6.55 19.08 7.80
CA VAL A 25 5.23 19.62 7.41
C VAL A 25 4.91 19.43 5.92
N ASN A 26 5.93 19.38 5.04
CA ASN A 26 5.66 19.16 3.62
C ASN A 26 5.29 17.69 3.35
N ASN A 27 5.96 16.77 4.04
CA ASN A 27 5.75 15.33 3.88
C ASN A 27 4.35 14.86 4.31
N SER A 28 3.67 15.56 5.22
CA SER A 28 2.33 15.14 5.66
C SER A 28 1.25 15.41 4.60
N ILE A 29 1.31 16.55 3.91
CA ILE A 29 0.37 16.86 2.83
C ILE A 29 0.63 15.97 1.61
N ASP A 30 1.91 15.74 1.29
CA ASP A 30 2.31 14.85 0.21
C ASP A 30 1.79 13.42 0.47
N TYR A 31 2.01 12.88 1.68
CA TYR A 31 1.46 11.58 2.09
C TYR A 31 -0.07 11.51 2.02
N VAL A 32 -0.78 12.56 2.49
CA VAL A 32 -2.25 12.59 2.44
C VAL A 32 -2.74 12.52 1.01
N ASN A 33 -2.11 13.23 0.08
CA ASN A 33 -2.46 13.16 -1.34
C ASN A 33 -2.21 11.77 -1.91
N GLU A 34 -1.01 11.19 -1.69
CA GLU A 34 -0.66 9.85 -2.17
C GLU A 34 -1.61 8.77 -1.64
N ALA A 35 -1.90 8.78 -0.33
CA ALA A 35 -2.80 7.81 0.30
C ALA A 35 -4.26 8.00 -0.12
N THR A 36 -4.69 9.24 -0.37
CA THR A 36 -6.03 9.53 -0.90
C THR A 36 -6.15 9.05 -2.34
N GLU A 37 -5.14 9.30 -3.18
CA GLU A 37 -5.09 8.81 -4.56
C GLU A 37 -5.15 7.29 -4.60
N HIS A 38 -4.35 6.62 -3.77
CA HIS A 38 -4.40 5.16 -3.62
C HIS A 38 -5.80 4.65 -3.28
N ILE A 39 -6.45 5.25 -2.27
CA ILE A 39 -7.81 4.87 -1.88
C ILE A 39 -8.82 5.11 -3.00
N ASN A 40 -8.70 6.22 -3.73
CA ASN A 40 -9.59 6.50 -4.85
C ASN A 40 -9.45 5.44 -5.93
N THR A 41 -8.23 5.00 -6.24
CA THR A 41 -8.02 3.91 -7.20
C THR A 41 -8.67 2.60 -6.74
N LEU A 42 -8.56 2.26 -5.45
CA LEU A 42 -9.26 1.10 -4.89
C LEU A 42 -10.78 1.25 -5.04
N SER A 43 -11.32 2.44 -4.74
CA SER A 43 -12.75 2.75 -4.83
C SER A 43 -13.26 2.65 -6.27
N ASP A 44 -12.56 3.27 -7.22
CA ASP A 44 -12.89 3.24 -8.64
C ASP A 44 -12.95 1.81 -9.16
N PHE A 45 -11.96 0.98 -8.78
CA PHE A 45 -12.00 -0.45 -9.11
C PHE A 45 -13.23 -1.13 -8.53
N ALA A 46 -13.55 -0.91 -7.25
CA ALA A 46 -14.70 -1.54 -6.60
C ALA A 46 -16.05 -1.13 -7.21
N GLU A 47 -16.15 0.09 -7.74
CA GLU A 47 -17.34 0.60 -8.43
C GLU A 47 -17.49 0.01 -9.84
N GLU A 48 -16.40 -0.10 -10.59
CA GLU A 48 -16.41 -0.54 -12.00
C GLU A 48 -16.42 -2.06 -12.14
N ALA A 49 -15.68 -2.78 -11.28
CA ALA A 49 -15.44 -4.21 -11.42
C ALA A 49 -16.71 -5.09 -11.44
N PRO A 50 -17.79 -4.81 -10.68
CA PRO A 50 -19.02 -5.61 -10.75
C PRO A 50 -19.61 -5.70 -12.16
N GLN A 51 -19.59 -4.61 -12.92
CA GLN A 51 -20.05 -4.62 -14.31
C GLN A 51 -19.06 -5.37 -15.21
N MET A 52 -17.76 -5.10 -15.05
CA MET A 52 -16.71 -5.78 -15.83
C MET A 52 -16.75 -7.30 -15.63
N ILE A 53 -17.02 -7.79 -14.42
CA ILE A 53 -17.14 -9.23 -14.11
C ILE A 53 -18.31 -9.86 -14.89
N GLN A 54 -19.47 -9.18 -14.93
CA GLN A 54 -20.64 -9.68 -15.66
C GLN A 54 -20.36 -9.77 -17.16
N GLU A 55 -19.67 -8.77 -17.70
CA GLU A 55 -19.33 -8.70 -19.12
C GLU A 55 -18.25 -9.72 -19.51
N ALA A 56 -17.23 -9.89 -18.66
CA ALA A 56 -16.14 -10.85 -18.82
C ALA A 56 -16.61 -12.32 -18.88
N ALA A 57 -17.76 -12.64 -18.27
CA ALA A 57 -18.36 -13.96 -18.35
C ALA A 57 -18.89 -14.30 -19.77
N ALA A 58 -19.21 -13.28 -20.57
CA ALA A 58 -19.81 -13.44 -21.89
C ALA A 58 -18.83 -13.15 -23.04
N ASP A 59 -17.78 -12.35 -22.80
CA ASP A 59 -16.81 -11.92 -23.83
C ASP A 59 -15.35 -12.11 -23.37
N PRO A 60 -14.56 -12.96 -24.06
CA PRO A 60 -13.14 -13.14 -23.76
C PRO A 60 -12.29 -11.87 -23.84
N ALA A 61 -12.66 -10.90 -24.69
CA ALA A 61 -11.92 -9.63 -24.78
C ALA A 61 -12.13 -8.78 -23.52
N LEU A 62 -13.36 -8.74 -22.99
CA LEU A 62 -13.69 -8.03 -21.75
C LEU A 62 -13.11 -8.75 -20.52
N LYS A 63 -12.96 -10.07 -20.59
CA LYS A 63 -12.19 -10.81 -19.59
C LYS A 63 -10.72 -10.36 -19.54
N GLN A 64 -10.08 -10.17 -20.70
CA GLN A 64 -8.70 -9.67 -20.74
C GLN A 64 -8.61 -8.26 -20.17
N GLU A 65 -9.57 -7.38 -20.47
CA GLU A 65 -9.62 -6.03 -19.91
C GLU A 65 -9.70 -6.04 -18.37
N LEU A 66 -10.51 -6.92 -17.78
CA LEU A 66 -10.58 -7.09 -16.33
C LEU A 66 -9.29 -7.67 -15.74
N GLU A 67 -8.62 -8.58 -16.43
CA GLU A 67 -7.31 -9.11 -16.04
C GLU A 67 -6.23 -8.02 -16.02
N ASP A 68 -6.20 -7.18 -17.05
CA ASP A 68 -5.28 -6.06 -17.15
C ASP A 68 -5.55 -5.05 -16.03
N ARG A 69 -6.82 -4.74 -15.74
CA ARG A 69 -7.22 -3.85 -14.64
C ARG A 69 -6.80 -4.39 -13.28
N LEU A 70 -6.99 -5.69 -13.02
CA LEU A 70 -6.51 -6.34 -11.79
C LEU A 70 -5.00 -6.35 -11.67
N THR A 71 -4.29 -6.50 -12.79
CA THR A 71 -2.82 -6.47 -12.83
C THR A 71 -2.29 -5.08 -12.52
N THR A 72 -2.94 -4.03 -13.04
CA THR A 72 -2.62 -2.64 -12.68
C THR A 72 -2.88 -2.37 -11.21
N LEU A 73 -4.06 -2.76 -10.70
CA LEU A 73 -4.40 -2.62 -9.29
C LEU A 73 -3.38 -3.32 -8.38
N LYS A 74 -2.92 -4.51 -8.78
CA LYS A 74 -1.86 -5.23 -8.09
C LYS A 74 -0.58 -4.40 -7.94
N GLN A 75 -0.16 -3.75 -9.02
CA GLN A 75 1.07 -2.95 -9.04
C GLN A 75 0.92 -1.73 -8.14
N GLU A 76 -0.20 -1.01 -8.21
CA GLU A 76 -0.46 0.16 -7.35
C GLU A 76 -0.49 -0.22 -5.86
N VAL A 77 -1.09 -1.37 -5.53
CA VAL A 77 -1.08 -1.93 -4.16
C VAL A 77 0.35 -2.26 -3.70
N GLU A 78 1.15 -2.91 -4.54
CA GLU A 78 2.56 -3.22 -4.23
C GLU A 78 3.40 -1.94 -4.06
N GLU A 79 3.17 -0.92 -4.88
CA GLU A 79 3.83 0.38 -4.80
C GLU A 79 3.47 1.12 -3.50
N PHE A 80 2.19 1.14 -3.12
CA PHE A 80 1.75 1.76 -1.87
C PHE A 80 2.35 1.08 -0.63
N ILE A 81 2.39 -0.26 -0.61
CA ILE A 81 3.03 -1.04 0.47
C ILE A 81 4.53 -0.69 0.60
N ALA A 82 5.19 -0.38 -0.52
CA ALA A 82 6.61 -0.11 -0.56
C ALA A 82 7.01 1.34 -0.19
N LEU A 83 6.04 2.22 0.12
CA LEU A 83 6.31 3.59 0.54
C LEU A 83 7.21 3.63 1.78
N GLN A 84 8.25 4.46 1.74
CA GLN A 84 9.25 4.56 2.83
C GLN A 84 9.17 5.87 3.61
N ASP A 85 8.74 6.95 2.96
CA ASP A 85 8.71 8.29 3.53
C ASP A 85 7.38 8.55 4.24
N ILE A 86 7.14 7.83 5.33
CA ILE A 86 5.89 7.93 6.10
C ILE A 86 6.03 8.97 7.21
N PRO A 87 5.19 10.02 7.25
CA PRO A 87 5.18 10.98 8.36
C PRO A 87 4.86 10.28 9.68
N LYS A 88 5.50 10.72 10.76
CA LYS A 88 5.30 10.12 12.09
C LYS A 88 3.83 10.13 12.55
N LEU A 89 3.08 11.18 12.20
CA LEU A 89 1.65 11.30 12.48
C LEU A 89 0.80 10.25 11.72
N ALA A 90 1.30 9.75 10.58
CA ALA A 90 0.62 8.83 9.70
C ALA A 90 0.98 7.35 9.95
N GLU A 91 2.02 7.05 10.73
CA GLU A 91 2.54 5.69 10.94
C GLU A 91 1.43 4.67 11.27
N ASP A 92 0.54 5.00 12.20
CA ASP A 92 -0.54 4.10 12.63
C ASP A 92 -1.53 3.81 11.50
N VAL A 93 -2.04 4.84 10.81
CA VAL A 93 -3.01 4.64 9.71
C VAL A 93 -2.36 4.04 8.47
N HIS A 94 -1.09 4.36 8.21
CA HIS A 94 -0.31 3.75 7.15
C HIS A 94 -0.16 2.24 7.39
N GLN A 95 0.19 1.83 8.61
CA GLN A 95 0.34 0.41 8.93
C GLN A 95 -0.97 -0.37 8.80
N GLU A 96 -2.10 0.25 9.13
CA GLU A 96 -3.43 -0.33 8.90
C GLU A 96 -3.75 -0.46 7.41
N LEU A 97 -3.44 0.57 6.60
CA LEU A 97 -3.56 0.47 5.14
C LEU A 97 -2.66 -0.62 4.58
N VAL A 98 -1.40 -0.71 4.98
CA VAL A 98 -0.47 -1.77 4.54
C VAL A 98 -1.06 -3.14 4.85
N THR A 99 -1.60 -3.35 6.05
CA THR A 99 -2.24 -4.62 6.43
C THR A 99 -3.39 -4.98 5.49
N GLN A 100 -4.25 -4.01 5.17
CA GLN A 100 -5.36 -4.21 4.26
C GLN A 100 -4.90 -4.44 2.81
N ASN A 101 -3.87 -3.72 2.37
CA ASN A 101 -3.29 -3.87 1.04
C ASN A 101 -2.56 -5.20 0.86
N GLU A 102 -1.90 -5.73 1.89
CA GLU A 102 -1.31 -7.07 1.87
C GLU A 102 -2.39 -8.16 1.75
N ALA A 103 -3.51 -8.00 2.47
CA ALA A 103 -4.66 -8.90 2.33
C ALA A 103 -5.28 -8.81 0.94
N LEU A 104 -5.41 -7.60 0.38
CA LEU A 104 -5.92 -7.36 -0.96
C LEU A 104 -5.00 -8.00 -2.01
N LEU A 105 -3.68 -7.81 -1.87
CA LEU A 105 -2.67 -8.40 -2.73
C LEU A 105 -2.74 -9.94 -2.70
N ALA A 106 -3.01 -10.53 -1.54
CA ALA A 106 -3.20 -11.98 -1.42
C ALA A 106 -4.42 -12.47 -2.21
N GLU A 107 -5.56 -11.77 -2.13
CA GLU A 107 -6.75 -12.09 -2.93
C GLU A 107 -6.51 -11.86 -4.43
N ILE A 108 -5.85 -10.76 -4.82
CA ILE A 108 -5.49 -10.49 -6.22
C ILE A 108 -4.61 -11.63 -6.79
N ASN A 109 -3.58 -12.05 -6.05
CA ASN A 109 -2.70 -13.15 -6.47
C ASN A 109 -3.44 -14.48 -6.59
N LYS A 110 -4.45 -14.71 -5.75
CA LYS A 110 -5.28 -15.91 -5.78
C LYS A 110 -6.23 -15.95 -6.98
N VAL A 111 -6.73 -14.79 -7.43
CA VAL A 111 -7.60 -14.70 -8.62
C VAL A 111 -6.80 -14.66 -9.93
N LEU A 112 -5.56 -14.16 -9.91
CA LEU A 112 -4.62 -14.19 -11.03
C LEU A 112 -3.80 -15.49 -11.05
N GLU A 113 -4.47 -16.63 -11.18
CA GLU A 113 -3.84 -17.95 -11.19
C GLU A 113 -2.86 -18.08 -12.38
N SER A 114 -1.57 -18.26 -12.08
CA SER A 114 -0.50 -18.33 -13.09
C SER A 114 -0.41 -17.12 -14.03
N GLY A 115 -0.88 -15.95 -13.57
CA GLY A 115 -0.90 -14.72 -14.37
C GLY A 115 -2.12 -14.57 -15.27
N SER A 116 -3.14 -15.42 -15.12
CA SER A 116 -4.41 -15.28 -15.83
C SER A 116 -5.60 -15.24 -14.86
N LEU A 117 -6.63 -14.49 -15.24
CA LEU A 117 -7.81 -14.29 -14.41
C LEU A 117 -8.69 -15.55 -14.34
N ALA A 118 -8.87 -16.05 -13.12
CA ALA A 118 -9.86 -17.05 -12.74
C ALA A 118 -11.15 -16.36 -12.25
N LEU A 119 -12.11 -16.14 -13.17
CA LEU A 119 -13.38 -15.44 -12.87
C LEU A 119 -14.17 -16.09 -11.73
N ASP A 120 -14.20 -17.42 -11.69
CA ASP A 120 -14.91 -18.16 -10.66
C ASP A 120 -14.26 -18.02 -9.27
N GLN A 121 -12.97 -17.69 -9.21
CA GLN A 121 -12.26 -17.41 -7.97
C GLN A 121 -12.47 -15.95 -7.56
N LEU A 122 -12.53 -15.03 -8.52
CA LEU A 122 -12.84 -13.62 -8.27
C LEU A 122 -14.23 -13.44 -7.64
N GLU A 123 -15.25 -14.11 -8.15
CA GLU A 123 -16.62 -14.06 -7.60
C GLU A 123 -16.72 -14.59 -6.15
N LYS A 124 -15.81 -15.48 -5.75
CA LYS A 124 -15.76 -16.07 -4.40
C LYS A 124 -14.71 -15.42 -3.49
N SER A 125 -14.00 -14.42 -4.00
CA SER A 125 -12.93 -13.75 -3.27
C SER A 125 -13.50 -12.76 -2.25
N GLU A 126 -12.68 -12.41 -1.26
CA GLU A 126 -12.98 -11.32 -0.33
C GLU A 126 -12.45 -9.97 -0.85
N LEU A 127 -12.09 -9.88 -2.14
CA LEU A 127 -11.43 -8.72 -2.74
C LEU A 127 -12.20 -7.41 -2.48
N PHE A 128 -13.51 -7.41 -2.73
CA PHE A 128 -14.36 -6.24 -2.48
C PHE A 128 -14.50 -5.91 -0.99
N THR A 129 -14.55 -6.93 -0.13
CA THR A 129 -14.56 -6.75 1.33
C THR A 129 -13.29 -6.03 1.76
N THR A 130 -12.12 -6.50 1.32
CA THR A 130 -10.83 -5.91 1.68
C THR A 130 -10.65 -4.50 1.13
N ILE A 131 -11.10 -4.23 -0.12
CA ILE A 131 -11.12 -2.85 -0.64
C ILE A 131 -11.97 -1.94 0.25
N ASN A 132 -13.17 -2.37 0.64
CA ASN A 132 -14.03 -1.57 1.50
C ASN A 132 -13.41 -1.30 2.89
N GLU A 133 -12.69 -2.28 3.44
CA GLU A 133 -11.95 -2.09 4.69
C GLU A 133 -10.83 -1.05 4.52
N ALA A 134 -10.08 -1.09 3.42
CA ALA A 134 -9.04 -0.09 3.11
C ALA A 134 -9.65 1.31 2.89
N THR A 135 -10.70 1.44 2.09
CA THR A 135 -11.34 2.74 1.78
C THR A 135 -12.00 3.36 3.01
N SER A 136 -12.42 2.55 4.00
CA SER A 136 -12.96 3.05 5.27
C SER A 136 -11.99 3.93 6.07
N LEU A 137 -10.69 3.83 5.77
CA LEU A 137 -9.62 4.61 6.41
C LEU A 137 -9.49 6.04 5.85
N LEU A 138 -10.19 6.37 4.75
CA LEU A 138 -10.07 7.66 4.05
C LEU A 138 -10.22 8.86 4.99
N ASN A 139 -11.28 8.89 5.80
CA ASN A 139 -11.54 10.00 6.71
C ASN A 139 -10.39 10.23 7.72
N ARG A 140 -9.67 9.17 8.10
CA ARG A 140 -8.53 9.27 9.02
C ARG A 140 -7.31 9.85 8.33
N ILE A 141 -7.13 9.55 7.05
CA ILE A 141 -6.04 10.08 6.22
C ILE A 141 -6.29 11.57 5.95
N GLU A 142 -7.50 11.94 5.52
CA GLU A 142 -7.88 13.33 5.29
C GLU A 142 -7.72 14.20 6.54
N ALA A 143 -7.97 13.63 7.73
CA ALA A 143 -7.78 14.32 9.00
C ALA A 143 -6.31 14.64 9.31
N LEU A 144 -5.33 13.99 8.66
CA LEU A 144 -3.91 14.30 8.84
C LEU A 144 -3.49 15.60 8.13
N GLY A 145 -4.27 16.04 7.13
CA GLY A 145 -4.02 17.26 6.37
C GLY A 145 -4.69 18.51 6.93
N GLN A 146 -5.39 18.39 8.08
CA GLN A 146 -6.16 19.46 8.74
C GLN A 146 -5.42 19.99 9.97
#